data_AF-A0A943X5D8-F1
#
_entry.id   AF-A0A943X5D8-F1
#
_cell.length_a   1.000
_cell.length_b   1.000
_cell.length_c   1.000
_cell.angle_alpha   90.00
_cell.angle_beta   90.00
_cell.angle_gamma   90.00
#
_symmetry.space_group_name_H-M   'P 1'
#
loop_
_entity.id
_entity.type
_entity.pdbx_description
1 polymer ?
#
loop_
_entity_poly.entity_id
_entity_poly.type
_entity_poly.pdbx_seq_one_letter_code
_entity_poly.pdbx_strand_id
1 'polypeptide(L)' 'MKNNFKWHKEQLNGKWYSVCDHEHVPMIEHTKDGKYKLRNANGKAVLHEDYADAVKLALEVYEKFKKMNRTFDEKENAGN' A
#
# COMPACT_ATOMS: atom_id res chain seq x y z
N MET A 1 -10.46 15.17 -3.90
CA MET A 1 -9.07 15.26 -4.41
C MET A 1 -8.90 14.15 -5.43
N LYS A 2 -8.57 14.47 -6.69
CA LYS A 2 -8.12 13.43 -7.64
C LYS A 2 -6.71 13.03 -7.19
N ASN A 3 -6.61 11.97 -6.38
CA ASN A 3 -5.30 11.48 -5.97
C ASN A 3 -4.63 10.87 -7.22
N ASN A 4 -3.58 11.52 -7.72
CA ASN A 4 -2.78 11.04 -8.85
C ASN A 4 -1.84 9.93 -8.36
N PHE A 5 -2.38 8.79 -7.92
CA PHE A 5 -1.58 7.59 -7.67
C PHE A 5 -1.18 6.99 -9.02
N LYS A 6 0.12 7.02 -9.34
CA LYS A 6 0.66 6.38 -10.54
C LYS A 6 1.34 5.09 -10.15
N TRP A 7 1.00 4.04 -10.87
CA TRP A 7 1.55 2.71 -10.68
C TRP A 7 2.49 2.37 -11.83
N HIS A 8 3.63 1.76 -11.50
CA HIS A 8 4.56 1.22 -12.49
C HIS A 8 5.02 -0.16 -12.04
N LYS A 9 5.53 -0.95 -12.99
CA LYS A 9 6.08 -2.28 -12.71
C LYS A 9 7.56 -2.20 -12.43
N GLU A 10 7.99 -2.89 -11.39
CA GLU A 10 9.40 -2.99 -11.01
C GLU A 10 9.75 -4.44 -10.66
N GLN A 11 10.97 -4.87 -10.99
CA GLN A 11 11.46 -6.19 -10.65
C GLN A 11 12.45 -6.09 -9.49
N LEU A 12 12.10 -6.67 -8.34
CA LEU A 12 12.96 -6.73 -7.15
C LEU A 12 13.22 -8.18 -6.77
N ASN A 13 14.50 -8.55 -6.59
CA ASN A 13 14.90 -9.90 -6.16
C ASN A 13 14.27 -11.03 -7.00
N GLY A 14 14.17 -10.84 -8.33
CA GLY A 14 13.59 -11.80 -9.26
C GLY A 14 12.06 -11.89 -9.24
N LYS A 15 11.37 -11.00 -8.52
CA LYS A 15 9.90 -10.94 -8.45
C LYS A 15 9.38 -9.62 -9.04
N TRP A 16 8.20 -9.68 -9.63
CA TRP A 16 7.53 -8.51 -10.19
C TRP A 16 6.62 -7.86 -9.15
N TYR A 17 6.67 -6.53 -9.09
CA TYR A 17 5.83 -5.72 -8.23
C TYR A 17 5.17 -4.61 -9.03
N SER A 18 3.95 -4.24 -8.63
CA SER A 18 3.43 -2.90 -8.91
C SER A 18 3.79 -1.98 -7.75
N VAL A 19 4.43 -0.87 -8.08
CA VAL A 19 4.92 0.14 -7.14
C VAL A 19 4.19 1.45 -7.41
N CYS A 20 3.82 2.16 -6.34
CA CYS A 20 3.20 3.47 -6.43
C CYS A 20 4.26 4.57 -6.26
N ASP A 21 4.08 5.70 -6.94
CA ASP A 21 4.89 6.91 -6.78
C ASP A 21 4.67 7.67 -5.46
N HIS A 22 3.80 7.16 -4.56
CA HIS A 22 3.56 7.74 -3.24
C HIS A 22 4.24 6.89 -2.16
N GLU A 23 4.99 7.56 -1.30
CA GLU A 23 5.66 6.94 -0.17
C GLU A 23 4.65 6.23 0.77
N HIS A 24 5.09 5.14 1.37
CA HIS A 24 4.30 4.30 2.29
C HIS A 24 3.09 3.57 1.70
N VAL A 25 2.77 3.74 0.41
CA VAL A 25 1.84 2.85 -0.29
C VAL A 25 2.52 1.48 -0.43
N PRO A 26 1.89 0.38 0.03
CA PRO A 26 2.50 -0.93 -0.05
C PRO A 26 2.63 -1.40 -1.50
N MET A 27 3.75 -2.05 -1.79
CA MET A 27 3.98 -2.72 -3.07
C MET A 27 3.05 -3.93 -3.24
N ILE A 28 2.64 -4.20 -4.48
CA ILE A 28 1.80 -5.35 -4.84
C ILE A 28 2.66 -6.36 -5.59
N GLU A 29 2.93 -7.53 -5.00
CA GLU A 29 3.66 -8.63 -5.64
C GLU A 29 2.77 -9.35 -6.66
N HIS A 30 3.29 -9.57 -7.87
CA HIS A 30 2.68 -10.39 -8.91
C HIS A 30 3.17 -11.81 -8.72
N THR A 31 2.30 -12.71 -8.29
CA THR A 31 2.66 -14.10 -8.00
C THR A 31 2.67 -14.94 -9.28
N LYS A 32 3.34 -16.11 -9.23
CA LYS A 32 3.44 -17.02 -10.38
C LYS A 32 2.09 -17.60 -10.82
N ASP A 33 1.10 -17.67 -9.92
CA ASP A 33 -0.26 -18.14 -10.19
C ASP A 33 -1.20 -17.02 -10.68
N GLY A 34 -0.67 -15.85 -11.04
CA GLY A 34 -1.44 -14.73 -11.59
C GLY A 34 -2.23 -13.93 -10.57
N LYS A 35 -1.96 -14.12 -9.27
CA LYS A 35 -2.58 -13.37 -8.18
C LYS A 35 -1.72 -12.17 -7.77
N TYR A 36 -2.33 -11.30 -6.98
CA TYR A 36 -1.73 -10.09 -6.47
C TYR A 36 -1.63 -10.15 -4.95
N LYS A 37 -0.42 -10.09 -4.42
CA LYS A 37 -0.15 -10.24 -2.99
C LYS A 37 0.36 -8.94 -2.38
N LEU A 38 -0.26 -8.50 -1.31
CA LEU A 38 0.22 -7.40 -0.47
C LEU A 38 -0.09 -7.64 1.00
N ARG A 39 0.50 -6.86 1.89
CA ARG A 39 0.18 -6.90 3.33
C ARG A 39 -0.87 -5.84 3.65
N ASN A 40 -1.89 -6.23 4.41
CA ASN A 40 -2.85 -5.28 4.96
C ASN A 40 -2.23 -4.49 6.14
N ALA A 41 -3.00 -3.56 6.71
CA ALA A 41 -2.54 -2.69 7.80
C ALA A 41 -2.15 -3.46 9.09
N ASN A 42 -2.56 -4.72 9.21
CA ASN A 42 -2.21 -5.58 10.35
C ASN A 42 -0.98 -6.47 10.02
N GLY A 43 -0.31 -6.25 8.90
CA GLY A 43 0.84 -7.05 8.45
C GLY A 43 0.49 -8.42 7.86
N LYS A 44 -0.79 -8.79 7.77
CA LYS A 44 -1.22 -10.07 7.19
C LYS A 44 -1.16 -10.01 5.66
N ALA A 45 -0.57 -11.04 5.05
CA ALA A 45 -0.57 -11.20 3.61
C ALA A 45 -1.99 -11.52 3.10
N VAL A 46 -2.43 -10.80 2.08
CA VAL A 46 -3.71 -10.96 1.39
C VAL A 46 -3.43 -11.20 -0.08
N LEU A 47 -4.16 -12.13 -0.67
CA LEU A 47 -4.11 -12.47 -2.10
C LEU A 47 -5.40 -12.01 -2.76
N HIS A 48 -5.29 -11.33 -3.89
CA HIS A 48 -6.39 -10.94 -4.74
C HIS A 48 -6.24 -11.56 -6.13
N GLU A 49 -7.35 -11.95 -6.73
CA GLU A 49 -7.38 -12.42 -8.12
C GLU A 49 -7.40 -11.23 -9.10
N ASP A 50 -8.06 -10.13 -8.72
CA ASP A 50 -8.08 -8.89 -9.49
C ASP A 50 -7.03 -7.89 -8.98
N TYR A 51 -6.34 -7.25 -9.92
CA TYR A 51 -5.40 -6.18 -9.64
C TYR A 51 -6.10 -4.96 -9.02
N ALA A 52 -7.33 -4.65 -9.45
CA ALA A 52 -8.08 -3.51 -8.94
C ALA A 52 -8.36 -3.63 -7.43
N ASP A 53 -8.67 -4.83 -6.96
CA ASP A 53 -8.88 -5.10 -5.52
C ASP A 53 -7.59 -4.96 -4.72
N ALA A 54 -6.47 -5.44 -5.26
CA ALA A 54 -5.17 -5.27 -4.65
C ALA A 54 -4.78 -3.79 -4.51
N VAL A 55 -5.03 -2.99 -5.56
CA VAL A 55 -4.83 -1.53 -5.53
C VAL A 55 -5.71 -0.87 -4.48
N LYS A 56 -7.00 -1.25 -4.41
CA LYS A 56 -7.91 -0.72 -3.40
C LYS A 56 -7.40 -0.99 -1.99
N LEU A 57 -6.98 -2.22 -1.69
CA LEU A 57 -6.41 -2.55 -0.39
C LEU A 57 -5.13 -1.75 -0.12
N ALA A 58 -4.25 -1.56 -1.11
CA ALA A 58 -3.02 -0.79 -0.93
C ALA A 58 -3.32 0.65 -0.49
N LEU A 59 -4.32 1.29 -1.12
CA LEU A 59 -4.76 2.64 -0.79
C LEU A 59 -5.44 2.72 0.58
N GLU A 60 -6.20 1.70 0.97
CA GLU A 60 -6.79 1.61 2.32
C GLU A 60 -5.71 1.51 3.40
N VAL A 61 -4.63 0.75 3.15
CA VAL A 61 -3.48 0.65 4.07
C VAL A 61 -2.78 2.00 4.20
N TYR A 62 -2.53 2.68 3.09
CA TYR A 62 -1.93 4.02 3.06
C TYR A 62 -2.75 5.04 3.84
N GLU A 63 -4.07 5.08 3.66
CA GLU A 63 -4.94 6.01 4.37
C GLU A 63 -5.01 5.71 5.88
N LYS A 64 -4.90 4.43 6.29
CA LYS A 64 -4.77 4.08 7.71
C LYS A 64 -3.43 4.54 8.29
N PHE A 65 -2.33 4.35 7.56
CA PHE A 65 -1.02 4.84 7.96
C PHE A 65 -1.02 6.36 8.18
N LYS A 66 -1.57 7.12 7.23
CA LYS A 66 -1.70 8.59 7.36
C LYS A 66 -2.50 9.02 8.58
N LYS A 67 -3.62 8.35 8.87
CA LYS A 67 -4.45 8.66 10.04
C LYS A 67 -3.71 8.41 11.35
N MET A 68 -2.97 7.29 11.44
CA MET A 68 -2.19 6.96 12.64
C MET A 68 -1.08 7.99 12.88
N ASN A 69 -0.31 8.33 11.85
CA ASN A 69 0.78 9.30 11.98
C ASN A 69 0.28 10.71 12.28
N ARG A 70 -0.78 11.16 11.60
CA ARG A 70 -1.39 12.46 11.91
C ARG A 70 -1.87 12.54 13.36
N THR A 71 -2.47 11.45 13.87
CA THR A 71 -2.90 11.38 15.27
C THR A 71 -1.71 11.40 16.23
N PHE A 72 -0.57 10.84 15.82
CA PHE A 72 0.67 10.87 16.59
C PHE A 72 1.23 12.31 16.64
N ASP A 73 1.36 12.97 15.48
CA ASP A 73 1.84 14.35 15.36
C ASP A 73 0.95 15.34 16.15
N GLU A 74 -0.37 15.18 16.09
CA GLU A 74 -1.32 16.03 16.83
C GLU A 74 -1.21 15.79 18.36
N LYS A 75 -0.90 14.57 18.80
CA LYS A 75 -0.71 14.26 20.23
C LYS A 75 0.64 14.75 20.77
N GLU A 76 1.71 14.69 19.97
CA GLU A 76 3.00 15.27 20.36
C GLU A 76 2.92 16.79 20.47
N ASN A 77 2.19 17.46 19.56
CA ASN A 77 2.06 18.92 19.58
C ASN A 77 1.01 19.46 20.58
N ALA A 78 0.09 18.62 21.08
CA ALA A 78 -0.89 19.00 22.11
C ALA A 78 -0.36 18.82 23.55
N GLY A 79 0.86 18.30 23.72
CA GLY A 79 1.56 18.18 24.99
C GLY A 79 2.59 19.28 25.19
N ASN A 80 2.15 20.54 25.33
CA ASN A 80 2.93 21.64 25.93
C ASN A 80 1.99 22.58 26.69
#